data_AF-A0A3B0Z0Y5-F1
#
_entry.id   AF-A0A3B0Z0Y5-F1
#
_cell.length_a   1.000
_cell.length_b   1.000
_cell.length_c   1.000
_cell.angle_alpha   90.00
_cell.angle_beta   90.00
_cell.angle_gamma   90.00
#
_symmetry.space_group_name_H-M   'P 1'
#
loop_
_entity.id
_entity.type
_entity.pdbx_description
1 polymer ?
#
loop_
_entity_poly.entity_id
_entity_poly.type
_entity_poly.pdbx_seq_one_letter_code
_entity_poly.pdbx_strand_id
1 'polypeptide(L)'
;MNRVYYAHSGDKTDKSDWQLLSDHLKQVGKIAAENSRYFDAKALAEIAGLLHDVGKYTEGFQSRLEGGVRVDHATAGAKIAFEKWDRLGKVISYIVAGHHAGLANGIDSGENRSTLHDRLQKAVPELDAIWKEDITLPDQLVFPSFEMTEKFEGFQIAFLIRMLFSCLVDADFIDTEIFYAKLKGEKKSRGNHPPLHKLQKALDKYLEELKRKVSVSHSPSKVNNLRQKVLDFSRKQALLPSGVFSLTVPTGGGKTLTSMAFALDHAIAHKLRRIIYVIPFTSIIEQNANVFREVFKELGEDIVLEHHSAFDDKKFDGREETKDKLKLQPFQGGSVTT
;
A
#
# COMPACT_ATOMS: atom_id res chain seq x y z
N MET A 1 -31.40 -4.57 26.04
CA MET A 1 -30.95 -3.42 25.23
C MET A 1 -29.77 -3.91 24.43
N ASN A 2 -29.82 -3.86 23.10
CA ASN A 2 -28.65 -4.24 22.29
C ASN A 2 -27.51 -3.26 22.61
N ARG A 3 -26.36 -3.79 22.99
CA ARG A 3 -25.17 -2.97 23.27
C ARG A 3 -24.64 -2.40 21.96
N VAL A 4 -24.33 -1.11 21.97
CA VAL A 4 -23.72 -0.43 20.83
C VAL A 4 -22.20 -0.49 21.00
N TYR A 5 -21.51 -0.90 19.94
CA TYR A 5 -20.05 -1.04 19.92
C TYR A 5 -19.43 0.00 18.99
N TYR A 6 -18.33 0.60 19.45
CA TYR A 6 -17.60 1.63 18.73
C TYR A 6 -16.19 1.14 18.37
N ALA A 7 -15.68 1.58 17.22
CA ALA A 7 -14.30 1.36 16.78
C ALA A 7 -13.35 2.47 17.26
N HIS A 8 -13.82 3.72 17.20
CA HIS A 8 -13.06 4.93 17.51
C HIS A 8 -13.92 5.91 18.30
N SER A 9 -13.29 6.61 19.25
CA SER A 9 -13.91 7.65 20.06
C SER A 9 -13.99 8.97 19.30
N GLY A 10 -15.09 9.68 19.48
CA GLY A 10 -15.27 11.08 19.13
C GLY A 10 -15.07 12.01 20.34
N ASP A 11 -15.51 13.26 20.21
CA ASP A 11 -15.32 14.31 21.21
C ASP A 11 -16.52 14.46 22.16
N LYS A 12 -17.70 13.93 21.79
CA LYS A 12 -18.91 14.09 22.60
C LYS A 12 -19.07 12.99 23.65
N THR A 13 -19.51 13.40 24.83
CA THR A 13 -19.77 12.50 25.97
C THR A 13 -20.98 11.60 25.77
N ASP A 14 -21.94 12.00 24.92
CA ASP A 14 -23.09 11.18 24.53
C ASP A 14 -22.77 10.13 23.46
N LYS A 15 -21.51 10.11 22.99
CA LYS A 15 -20.98 9.22 21.93
C LYS A 15 -21.68 9.35 20.58
N SER A 16 -22.46 10.41 20.36
CA SER A 16 -23.20 10.61 19.11
C SER A 16 -22.30 10.86 17.89
N ASP A 17 -21.03 11.18 18.12
CA ASP A 17 -19.99 11.37 17.11
C ASP A 17 -18.94 10.24 17.09
N TRP A 18 -19.13 9.18 17.88
CA TRP A 18 -18.22 8.03 17.86
C TRP A 18 -18.49 7.15 16.64
N GLN A 19 -17.46 6.50 16.13
CA GLN A 19 -17.62 5.62 14.97
C GLN A 19 -18.14 4.25 15.43
N LEU A 20 -19.27 3.83 14.88
CA LEU A 20 -19.78 2.48 15.09
C LEU A 20 -18.78 1.44 14.57
N LEU A 21 -18.59 0.36 15.33
CA LEU A 21 -17.68 -0.71 14.97
C LEU A 21 -18.10 -1.38 13.66
N SER A 22 -19.39 -1.63 13.48
CA SER A 22 -19.92 -2.25 12.27
C SER A 22 -19.68 -1.41 11.02
N ASP A 23 -19.81 -0.09 11.12
CA ASP A 23 -19.52 0.83 10.01
C ASP A 23 -18.04 0.82 9.65
N HIS A 24 -17.17 0.87 10.65
CA HIS A 24 -15.71 0.78 10.45
C HIS A 24 -15.31 -0.53 9.76
N LEU A 25 -15.74 -1.68 10.29
CA LEU A 25 -15.43 -3.00 9.72
C LEU A 25 -15.88 -3.11 8.25
N LYS A 26 -17.11 -2.67 7.94
CA LYS A 26 -17.65 -2.66 6.57
C LYS A 26 -16.88 -1.71 5.66
N GLN A 27 -16.51 -0.53 6.14
CA GLN A 27 -15.81 0.47 5.35
C GLN A 27 -14.36 0.05 5.06
N VAL A 28 -13.66 -0.53 6.05
CA VAL A 28 -12.33 -1.14 5.87
C VAL A 28 -12.41 -2.31 4.90
N GLY A 29 -13.36 -3.23 5.07
CA GLY A 29 -13.58 -4.34 4.14
C GLY A 29 -13.77 -3.87 2.70
N LYS A 30 -14.62 -2.86 2.50
CA LYS A 30 -14.87 -2.26 1.18
C LYS A 30 -13.62 -1.63 0.57
N ILE A 31 -12.86 -0.85 1.33
CA ILE A 31 -11.63 -0.20 0.83
C ILE A 31 -10.57 -1.25 0.50
N ALA A 32 -10.38 -2.25 1.37
CA ALA A 32 -9.43 -3.34 1.15
C ALA A 32 -9.79 -4.18 -0.10
N ALA A 33 -11.08 -4.47 -0.29
CA ALA A 33 -11.59 -5.13 -1.49
C ALA A 33 -11.28 -4.31 -2.75
N GLU A 34 -11.52 -3.00 -2.72
CA GLU A 34 -11.21 -2.16 -3.88
C GLU A 34 -9.70 -2.06 -4.12
N ASN A 35 -8.87 -1.93 -3.08
CA ASN A 35 -7.41 -1.91 -3.21
C ASN A 35 -6.86 -3.21 -3.84
N SER A 36 -7.47 -4.35 -3.53
CA SER A 36 -7.07 -5.67 -4.03
C SER A 36 -7.64 -6.07 -5.39
N ARG A 37 -8.50 -5.24 -6.00
CA ARG A 37 -9.15 -5.51 -7.30
C ARG A 37 -8.19 -5.81 -8.44
N TYR A 38 -6.94 -5.37 -8.33
CA TYR A 38 -5.93 -5.50 -9.37
C TYR A 38 -5.22 -6.85 -9.40
N PHE A 39 -5.45 -7.70 -8.39
CA PHE A 39 -4.88 -9.04 -8.30
C PHE A 39 -5.93 -10.07 -7.84
N ASP A 40 -7.20 -9.80 -8.15
CA ASP A 40 -8.35 -10.70 -7.96
C ASP A 40 -8.53 -11.24 -6.53
N ALA A 41 -8.25 -10.43 -5.51
CA ALA A 41 -8.35 -10.86 -4.11
C ALA A 41 -9.41 -10.10 -3.31
N LYS A 42 -10.44 -9.58 -3.99
CA LYS A 42 -11.51 -8.76 -3.37
C LYS A 42 -12.14 -9.46 -2.17
N ALA A 43 -12.58 -10.70 -2.35
CA ALA A 43 -13.27 -11.46 -1.31
C ALA A 43 -12.38 -11.67 -0.08
N LEU A 44 -11.12 -12.05 -0.26
CA LEU A 44 -10.17 -12.25 0.84
C LEU A 44 -9.91 -10.94 1.60
N ALA A 45 -9.70 -9.84 0.87
CA ALA A 45 -9.44 -8.53 1.46
C ALA A 45 -10.67 -7.97 2.19
N GLU A 46 -11.86 -8.16 1.65
CA GLU A 46 -13.12 -7.76 2.29
C GLU A 46 -13.31 -8.47 3.63
N ILE A 47 -13.19 -9.81 3.64
CA ILE A 47 -13.34 -10.60 4.87
C ILE A 47 -12.27 -10.25 5.88
N ALA A 48 -11.03 -10.00 5.45
CA ALA A 48 -9.98 -9.53 6.34
C ALA A 48 -10.37 -8.20 7.01
N GLY A 49 -10.92 -7.24 6.25
CA GLY A 49 -11.42 -5.98 6.80
C GLY A 49 -12.60 -6.15 7.75
N LEU A 50 -13.54 -7.05 7.44
CA LEU A 50 -14.66 -7.35 8.34
C LEU A 50 -14.21 -8.00 9.66
N LEU A 51 -13.12 -8.76 9.65
CA LEU A 51 -12.65 -9.52 10.81
C LEU A 51 -11.55 -8.84 11.62
N HIS A 52 -10.81 -7.89 11.05
CA HIS A 52 -9.56 -7.42 11.65
C HIS A 52 -9.71 -6.94 13.09
N ASP A 53 -10.84 -6.28 13.36
CA ASP A 53 -11.16 -5.63 14.62
C ASP A 53 -12.38 -6.23 15.32
N VAL A 54 -12.83 -7.43 14.93
CA VAL A 54 -14.02 -8.06 15.56
C VAL A 54 -13.81 -8.33 17.05
N GLY A 55 -12.56 -8.41 17.54
CA GLY A 55 -12.26 -8.47 18.97
C GLY A 55 -12.65 -7.22 19.77
N LYS A 56 -13.05 -6.14 19.10
CA LYS A 56 -13.60 -4.93 19.73
C LYS A 56 -15.04 -5.11 20.22
N TYR A 57 -15.73 -6.19 19.84
CA TYR A 57 -17.04 -6.61 20.38
C TYR A 57 -16.94 -7.22 21.78
N THR A 58 -16.16 -6.58 22.66
CA THR A 58 -15.91 -7.03 24.04
C THR A 58 -16.07 -5.84 24.98
N GLU A 59 -16.58 -6.09 26.19
CA GLU A 59 -16.69 -5.03 27.21
C GLU A 59 -15.32 -4.41 27.51
N GLY A 60 -14.27 -5.23 27.62
CA GLY A 60 -12.92 -4.77 27.90
C GLY A 60 -12.39 -3.78 26.86
N PHE A 61 -12.70 -3.97 25.57
CA PHE A 61 -12.30 -3.02 24.54
C PHE A 61 -13.14 -1.74 24.57
N GLN A 62 -14.45 -1.84 24.81
CA GLN A 62 -15.28 -0.63 24.91
C GLN A 62 -14.88 0.25 26.09
N SER A 63 -14.53 -0.35 27.24
CA SER A 63 -13.95 0.37 28.39
C SER A 63 -12.60 1.03 28.06
N ARG A 64 -11.78 0.43 27.18
CA ARG A 64 -10.52 1.02 26.73
C ARG A 64 -10.74 2.34 25.98
N LEU A 65 -11.78 2.44 25.14
CA LEU A 65 -12.09 3.69 24.44
C LEU A 65 -12.42 4.84 25.41
N GLU A 66 -12.80 4.51 26.64
CA GLU A 66 -13.08 5.45 27.72
C GLU A 66 -11.88 5.67 28.68
N GLY A 67 -10.68 5.26 28.29
CA GLY A 67 -9.45 5.41 29.09
C GLY A 67 -9.09 4.20 29.96
N GLY A 68 -9.78 3.07 29.78
CA GLY A 68 -9.43 1.80 30.40
C GLY A 68 -8.13 1.17 29.88
N VAL A 69 -7.81 -0.03 30.39
CA VAL A 69 -6.58 -0.74 30.07
C VAL A 69 -6.59 -1.27 28.63
N ARG A 70 -5.41 -1.30 27.99
CA ARG A 70 -5.24 -1.89 26.66
C ARG A 70 -5.57 -3.38 26.68
N VAL A 71 -6.43 -3.82 25.78
CA VAL A 71 -6.78 -5.23 25.54
C VAL A 71 -6.35 -5.65 24.14
N ASP A 72 -6.09 -6.95 23.97
CA ASP A 72 -5.87 -7.56 22.65
C ASP A 72 -7.21 -7.74 21.94
N HIS A 73 -7.32 -7.15 20.75
CA HIS A 73 -8.52 -7.22 19.92
C HIS A 73 -8.26 -7.83 18.54
N ALA A 74 -7.00 -8.12 18.19
CA ALA A 74 -6.61 -8.60 16.86
C ALA A 74 -6.73 -10.11 16.72
N THR A 75 -6.60 -10.85 17.82
CA THR A 75 -6.52 -12.32 17.78
C THR A 75 -7.87 -12.98 17.48
N ALA A 76 -9.00 -12.40 17.92
CA ALA A 76 -10.32 -13.03 17.81
C ALA A 76 -10.74 -13.25 16.33
N GLY A 77 -10.57 -12.23 15.48
CA GLY A 77 -10.89 -12.33 14.05
C GLY A 77 -10.01 -13.33 13.32
N ALA A 78 -8.74 -13.43 13.69
CA ALA A 78 -7.81 -14.39 13.11
C ALA A 78 -8.24 -15.84 13.40
N LYS A 79 -8.74 -16.12 14.61
CA LYS A 79 -9.26 -17.44 14.99
C LYS A 79 -10.53 -17.80 14.22
N ILE A 80 -11.48 -16.86 14.12
CA ILE A 80 -12.71 -17.05 13.34
C ILE A 80 -12.38 -17.41 11.88
N ALA A 81 -11.43 -16.68 11.27
CA ALA A 81 -11.02 -16.98 9.91
C ALA A 81 -10.38 -18.38 9.77
N PHE A 82 -9.48 -18.73 10.71
CA PHE A 82 -8.77 -20.01 10.72
C PHE A 82 -9.74 -21.20 10.79
N GLU A 83 -10.76 -21.09 11.63
CA GLU A 83 -11.75 -22.14 11.85
C GLU A 83 -12.73 -22.28 10.66
N LYS A 84 -13.03 -21.19 9.94
CA LYS A 84 -14.10 -21.18 8.93
C LYS A 84 -13.66 -21.57 7.51
N TRP A 85 -12.43 -21.24 7.09
CA TRP A 85 -12.02 -21.37 5.68
C TRP A 85 -10.69 -22.09 5.42
N ASP A 86 -10.28 -23.01 6.30
CA ASP A 86 -9.11 -23.89 6.11
C ASP A 86 -7.85 -23.12 5.65
N ARG A 87 -7.25 -23.46 4.49
CA ARG A 87 -6.03 -22.82 3.97
C ARG A 87 -6.21 -21.31 3.70
N LEU A 88 -7.38 -20.91 3.18
CA LEU A 88 -7.70 -19.49 2.98
C LEU A 88 -7.94 -18.78 4.31
N GLY A 89 -8.53 -19.48 5.27
CA GLY A 89 -8.64 -19.05 6.65
C GLY A 89 -7.28 -18.66 7.22
N LYS A 90 -6.27 -19.51 7.05
CA LYS A 90 -4.89 -19.23 7.48
C LYS A 90 -4.28 -17.98 6.84
N VAL A 91 -4.52 -17.74 5.54
CA VAL A 91 -4.08 -16.51 4.85
C VAL A 91 -4.68 -15.28 5.52
N ILE A 92 -5.98 -15.30 5.81
CA ILE A 92 -6.69 -14.20 6.48
C ILE A 92 -6.20 -14.06 7.94
N SER A 93 -5.95 -15.17 8.64
CA SER A 93 -5.44 -15.15 10.01
C SER A 93 -4.09 -14.43 10.12
N TYR A 94 -3.18 -14.62 9.16
CA TYR A 94 -1.89 -13.89 9.15
C TYR A 94 -2.08 -12.39 9.12
N ILE A 95 -2.91 -11.91 8.19
CA ILE A 95 -3.08 -10.47 7.96
C ILE A 95 -3.92 -9.82 9.05
N VAL A 96 -4.95 -10.52 9.57
CA VAL A 96 -5.76 -10.06 10.69
C VAL A 96 -4.95 -10.04 11.99
N ALA A 97 -4.20 -11.10 12.31
CA ALA A 97 -3.40 -11.09 13.54
C ALA A 97 -2.28 -10.02 13.51
N GLY A 98 -1.79 -9.69 12.31
CA GLY A 98 -0.68 -8.77 12.11
C GLY A 98 -1.03 -7.29 11.98
N HIS A 99 -2.31 -6.91 11.83
CA HIS A 99 -2.69 -5.56 11.34
C HIS A 99 -2.14 -4.38 12.18
N HIS A 100 -1.79 -4.59 13.46
CA HIS A 100 -1.10 -3.59 14.29
C HIS A 100 0.38 -3.86 14.59
N ALA A 101 0.85 -5.11 14.47
CA ALA A 101 2.18 -5.54 14.92
C ALA A 101 3.13 -5.93 13.77
N GLY A 102 2.62 -5.92 12.54
CA GLY A 102 3.29 -6.54 11.40
C GLY A 102 3.02 -8.05 11.30
N LEU A 103 3.40 -8.63 10.17
CA LEU A 103 3.26 -10.07 9.92
C LEU A 103 4.22 -10.86 10.82
N ALA A 104 3.66 -11.79 11.60
CA ALA A 104 4.43 -12.70 12.44
C ALA A 104 4.95 -13.91 11.63
N ASN A 105 5.99 -14.55 12.17
CA ASN A 105 6.38 -15.88 11.72
C ASN A 105 5.26 -16.89 11.98
N GLY A 106 5.26 -17.98 11.20
CA GLY A 106 4.25 -19.04 11.35
C GLY A 106 4.40 -19.86 12.62
N ILE A 107 5.61 -20.35 12.89
CA ILE A 107 5.92 -21.30 13.97
C ILE A 107 7.21 -20.91 14.68
N ASP A 108 8.27 -20.55 13.94
CA ASP A 108 9.56 -20.23 14.54
C ASP A 108 9.54 -18.83 15.17
N SER A 109 9.67 -18.77 16.50
CA SER A 109 9.75 -17.51 17.23
C SER A 109 11.01 -16.74 16.83
N GLY A 110 10.84 -15.56 16.23
CA GLY A 110 11.91 -14.60 15.99
C GLY A 110 11.70 -13.34 16.83
N GLU A 111 12.78 -12.77 17.36
CA GLU A 111 12.78 -11.43 18.00
C GLU A 111 11.76 -11.25 19.15
N ASN A 112 11.53 -12.28 19.98
CA ASN A 112 10.55 -12.26 21.09
C ASN A 112 9.09 -11.92 20.65
N ARG A 113 8.73 -12.11 19.39
CA ARG A 113 7.35 -11.93 18.90
C ARG A 113 6.58 -13.23 18.91
N SER A 114 5.31 -13.18 19.32
CA SER A 114 4.39 -14.32 19.23
C SER A 114 4.14 -14.70 17.77
N THR A 115 4.23 -15.99 17.49
CA THR A 115 3.96 -16.54 16.15
C THR A 115 2.46 -16.53 15.86
N LEU A 116 2.08 -16.77 14.61
CA LEU A 116 0.67 -17.01 14.29
C LEU A 116 0.14 -18.23 15.06
N HIS A 117 0.93 -19.29 15.17
CA HIS A 117 0.55 -20.50 15.90
C HIS A 117 0.20 -20.19 17.37
N ASP A 118 1.06 -19.46 18.07
CA ASP A 118 0.84 -19.09 19.48
C ASP A 118 -0.42 -18.24 19.65
N ARG A 119 -0.64 -17.29 18.73
CA ARG A 119 -1.82 -16.41 18.75
C ARG A 119 -3.11 -17.20 18.56
N LEU A 120 -3.13 -18.17 17.64
CA LEU A 120 -4.31 -18.98 17.39
C LEU A 120 -4.67 -19.88 18.58
N GLN A 121 -3.69 -20.30 19.39
CA GLN A 121 -3.93 -21.08 20.61
C GLN A 121 -4.31 -20.22 21.82
N LYS A 122 -4.04 -18.91 21.77
CA LYS A 122 -4.34 -17.99 22.87
C LYS A 122 -5.85 -17.97 23.18
N ALA A 123 -6.18 -17.94 24.47
CA ALA A 123 -7.53 -17.61 24.92
C ALA A 123 -7.85 -16.15 24.59
N VAL A 124 -9.01 -15.92 23.98
CA VAL A 124 -9.51 -14.58 23.68
C VAL A 124 -10.78 -14.34 24.48
N PRO A 125 -11.09 -13.09 24.87
CA PRO A 125 -12.35 -12.77 25.51
C PRO A 125 -13.54 -13.21 24.64
N GLU A 126 -14.64 -13.59 25.29
CA GLU A 126 -15.89 -13.92 24.59
C GLU A 126 -16.43 -12.67 23.89
N LEU A 127 -16.78 -12.83 22.61
CA LEU A 127 -17.36 -11.76 21.80
C LEU A 127 -18.86 -11.70 22.02
N ASP A 128 -19.42 -10.49 22.14
CA ASP A 128 -20.87 -10.30 22.14
C ASP A 128 -21.47 -10.75 20.80
N ALA A 129 -22.48 -11.62 20.84
CA ALA A 129 -23.06 -12.28 19.67
C ALA A 129 -23.58 -11.32 18.58
N ILE A 130 -23.83 -10.04 18.93
CA ILE A 130 -24.27 -9.01 17.97
C ILE A 130 -23.31 -8.84 16.77
N TRP A 131 -22.03 -9.18 16.91
CA TRP A 131 -21.09 -9.13 15.78
C TRP A 131 -21.57 -9.97 14.58
N LYS A 132 -22.27 -11.09 14.83
CA LYS A 132 -22.81 -11.98 13.79
C LYS A 132 -23.98 -11.36 13.02
N GLU A 133 -24.65 -10.38 13.60
CA GLU A 133 -25.70 -9.60 12.96
C GLU A 133 -25.11 -8.41 12.20
N ASP A 134 -24.05 -7.82 12.75
CA ASP A 134 -23.40 -6.63 12.19
C ASP A 134 -22.60 -6.94 10.92
N ILE A 135 -21.96 -8.09 10.83
CA ILE A 135 -21.18 -8.52 9.65
C ILE A 135 -21.67 -9.88 9.13
N THR A 136 -21.71 -10.02 7.80
CA THR A 136 -22.05 -11.28 7.14
C THR A 136 -20.80 -11.92 6.56
N LEU A 137 -20.55 -13.18 6.93
CA LEU A 137 -19.42 -13.95 6.44
C LEU A 137 -19.92 -15.00 5.43
N PRO A 138 -19.30 -15.15 4.25
CA PRO A 138 -19.70 -16.13 3.27
C PRO A 138 -19.36 -17.56 3.74
N ASP A 139 -20.12 -18.54 3.28
CA ASP A 139 -19.85 -19.95 3.61
C ASP A 139 -18.57 -20.46 2.96
N GLN A 140 -18.23 -19.97 1.77
CA GLN A 140 -17.05 -20.35 1.01
C GLN A 140 -16.30 -19.13 0.52
N LEU A 141 -14.98 -19.28 0.39
CA LEU A 141 -14.10 -18.31 -0.22
C LEU A 141 -13.44 -18.92 -1.46
N VAL A 142 -13.17 -18.06 -2.43
CA VAL A 142 -12.51 -18.45 -3.68
C VAL A 142 -11.08 -17.92 -3.65
N PHE A 143 -10.15 -18.76 -4.09
CA PHE A 143 -8.76 -18.37 -4.25
C PHE A 143 -8.63 -17.42 -5.47
N PRO A 144 -7.78 -16.37 -5.41
CA PRO A 144 -7.58 -15.46 -6.54
C PRO A 144 -7.18 -16.16 -7.83
N SER A 145 -7.61 -15.67 -8.99
CA SER A 145 -7.47 -16.36 -10.29
C SER A 145 -6.05 -16.43 -10.88
N PHE A 146 -4.98 -16.27 -10.09
CA PHE A 146 -3.62 -16.31 -10.62
C PHE A 146 -3.05 -17.74 -10.64
N GLU A 147 -2.23 -18.03 -11.64
CA GLU A 147 -1.61 -19.34 -11.80
C GLU A 147 -0.56 -19.61 -10.71
N MET A 148 -0.75 -20.71 -10.00
CA MET A 148 0.24 -21.21 -9.04
C MET A 148 1.31 -21.99 -9.80
N THR A 149 2.57 -21.60 -9.60
CA THR A 149 3.73 -22.35 -10.10
C THR A 149 4.23 -23.24 -8.97
N GLU A 150 4.25 -24.56 -9.15
CA GLU A 150 4.67 -25.51 -8.10
C GLU A 150 6.02 -25.14 -7.46
N LYS A 151 7.00 -24.76 -8.30
CA LYS A 151 8.34 -24.33 -7.83
C LYS A 151 8.31 -23.11 -6.90
N PHE A 152 7.31 -22.25 -7.03
CA PHE A 152 7.22 -20.97 -6.32
C PHE A 152 5.96 -20.85 -5.46
N GLU A 153 5.23 -21.95 -5.21
CA GLU A 153 3.92 -21.93 -4.53
C GLU A 153 4.00 -21.17 -3.20
N GLY A 154 4.94 -21.55 -2.34
CA GLY A 154 5.14 -20.90 -1.05
C GLY A 154 5.48 -19.42 -1.16
N PHE A 155 6.30 -19.03 -2.16
CA PHE A 155 6.62 -17.63 -2.41
C PHE A 155 5.40 -16.84 -2.87
N GLN A 156 4.60 -17.39 -3.79
CA GLN A 156 3.39 -16.74 -4.30
C GLN A 156 2.35 -16.54 -3.19
N ILE A 157 2.13 -17.53 -2.32
CA ILE A 157 1.25 -17.39 -1.16
C ILE A 157 1.80 -16.35 -0.17
N ALA A 158 3.10 -16.40 0.13
CA ALA A 158 3.73 -15.43 1.03
C ALA A 158 3.65 -13.99 0.48
N PHE A 159 3.73 -13.83 -0.84
CA PHE A 159 3.57 -12.53 -1.50
C PHE A 159 2.11 -12.07 -1.51
N LEU A 160 1.16 -12.96 -1.77
CA LEU A 160 -0.27 -12.68 -1.66
C LEU A 160 -0.63 -12.20 -0.25
N ILE A 161 -0.13 -12.87 0.80
CA ILE A 161 -0.32 -12.45 2.20
C ILE A 161 0.18 -11.01 2.40
N ARG A 162 1.36 -10.66 1.90
CA ARG A 162 1.91 -9.29 2.01
C ARG A 162 1.08 -8.26 1.26
N MET A 163 0.61 -8.60 0.06
CA MET A 163 -0.25 -7.71 -0.75
C MET A 163 -1.60 -7.48 -0.07
N LEU A 164 -2.23 -8.53 0.47
CA LEU A 164 -3.47 -8.43 1.24
C LEU A 164 -3.27 -7.66 2.55
N PHE A 165 -2.16 -7.91 3.25
CA PHE A 165 -1.79 -7.18 4.46
C PHE A 165 -1.66 -5.68 4.18
N SER A 166 -0.96 -5.30 3.12
CA SER A 166 -0.83 -3.91 2.68
C SER A 166 -2.21 -3.30 2.38
N CYS A 167 -3.10 -4.03 1.70
CA CYS A 167 -4.47 -3.56 1.42
C CYS A 167 -5.29 -3.35 2.69
N LEU A 168 -5.19 -4.27 3.67
CA LEU A 168 -5.92 -4.19 4.93
C LEU A 168 -5.43 -3.01 5.78
N VAL A 169 -4.12 -2.89 5.96
CA VAL A 169 -3.52 -1.81 6.76
C VAL A 169 -3.82 -0.46 6.12
N ASP A 170 -3.63 -0.30 4.80
CA ASP A 170 -3.97 0.94 4.11
C ASP A 170 -5.46 1.28 4.25
N ALA A 171 -6.35 0.29 4.19
CA ALA A 171 -7.79 0.49 4.37
C ALA A 171 -8.17 0.95 5.79
N ASP A 172 -7.58 0.35 6.83
CA ASP A 172 -7.79 0.73 8.23
C ASP A 172 -7.33 2.17 8.49
N PHE A 173 -6.12 2.52 8.01
CA PHE A 173 -5.61 3.90 8.09
C PHE A 173 -6.48 4.88 7.32
N ILE A 174 -6.91 4.56 6.10
CA ILE A 174 -7.76 5.43 5.29
C ILE A 174 -9.10 5.69 5.99
N ASP A 175 -9.76 4.66 6.50
CA ASP A 175 -11.05 4.84 7.19
C ASP A 175 -10.90 5.67 8.46
N THR A 176 -9.89 5.35 9.29
CA THR A 176 -9.54 6.10 10.50
C THR A 176 -9.27 7.58 10.17
N GLU A 177 -8.48 7.85 9.12
CA GLU A 177 -8.19 9.22 8.69
C GLU A 177 -9.44 9.96 8.20
N ILE A 178 -10.34 9.28 7.48
CA ILE A 178 -11.60 9.85 7.00
C ILE A 178 -12.52 10.20 8.19
N PHE A 179 -12.61 9.31 9.18
CA PHE A 179 -13.40 9.53 10.38
C PHE A 179 -12.92 10.79 11.12
N TYR A 180 -11.63 10.88 11.47
CA TYR A 180 -11.12 12.04 12.20
C TYR A 180 -11.13 13.33 11.37
N ALA A 181 -10.95 13.26 10.05
CA ALA A 181 -11.10 14.44 9.19
C ALA A 181 -12.55 14.96 9.22
N LYS A 182 -13.55 14.07 9.15
CA LYS A 182 -14.97 14.45 9.26
C LYS A 182 -15.29 15.09 10.60
N LEU A 183 -14.77 14.53 11.71
CA LEU A 183 -14.94 15.12 13.04
C LEU A 183 -14.39 16.55 13.12
N LYS A 184 -13.25 16.82 12.48
CA LYS A 184 -12.63 18.15 12.41
C LYS A 184 -13.26 19.08 11.35
N GLY A 185 -14.24 18.62 10.58
CA GLY A 185 -14.82 19.36 9.46
C GLY A 185 -13.86 19.56 8.28
N GLU A 186 -12.78 18.79 8.20
CA GLU A 186 -11.78 18.87 7.14
C GLU A 186 -12.24 18.09 5.90
N LYS A 187 -12.12 18.71 4.71
CA LYS A 187 -12.23 17.99 3.43
C LYS A 187 -10.84 17.58 2.96
N LYS A 188 -10.51 16.28 3.04
CA LYS A 188 -9.31 15.74 2.41
C LYS A 188 -9.58 15.34 0.96
N SER A 189 -8.67 15.71 0.06
CA SER A 189 -8.57 15.20 -1.31
C SER A 189 -7.37 14.26 -1.40
N ARG A 190 -7.59 12.94 -1.27
CA ARG A 190 -6.62 11.92 -1.69
C ARG A 190 -7.00 11.39 -3.07
N GLY A 191 -6.00 11.10 -3.91
CA GLY A 191 -6.20 10.31 -5.14
C GLY A 191 -6.33 11.08 -6.45
N ASN A 192 -6.08 12.40 -6.49
CA ASN A 192 -6.18 13.19 -7.73
C ASN A 192 -4.84 13.29 -8.49
N HIS A 193 -4.17 12.17 -8.70
CA HIS A 193 -2.93 12.15 -9.48
C HIS A 193 -3.24 12.30 -10.98
N PRO A 194 -2.42 13.06 -11.73
CA PRO A 194 -2.61 13.20 -13.16
C PRO A 194 -2.45 11.83 -13.85
N PRO A 195 -3.26 11.56 -14.89
CA PRO A 195 -3.13 10.35 -15.68
C PRO A 195 -1.78 10.32 -16.42
N LEU A 196 -1.27 9.12 -16.72
CA LEU A 196 0.06 8.91 -17.33
C LEU A 196 0.27 9.71 -18.63
N HIS A 197 -0.78 9.93 -19.43
CA HIS A 197 -0.67 10.73 -20.66
C HIS A 197 -0.33 12.21 -20.38
N LYS A 198 -0.69 12.76 -19.22
CA LYS A 198 -0.27 14.12 -18.83
C LYS A 198 1.21 14.15 -18.47
N LEU A 199 1.70 13.10 -17.79
CA LEU A 199 3.13 12.94 -17.50
C LEU A 199 3.93 12.81 -18.80
N GLN A 200 3.47 11.97 -19.74
CA GLN A 200 4.10 11.83 -21.07
C GLN A 200 4.19 13.17 -21.80
N LYS A 201 3.10 13.93 -21.86
CA LYS A 201 3.08 15.26 -22.49
C LYS A 201 4.05 16.25 -21.84
N ALA A 202 4.13 16.26 -20.51
CA ALA A 202 5.07 17.12 -19.78
C ALA A 202 6.53 16.73 -20.09
N LEU A 203 6.83 15.43 -20.13
CA LEU A 203 8.14 14.93 -20.52
C LEU A 203 8.50 15.31 -21.97
N ASP A 204 7.56 15.17 -22.91
CA ASP A 204 7.76 15.54 -24.31
C ASP A 204 8.06 17.03 -24.48
N LYS A 205 7.30 17.88 -23.79
CA LYS A 205 7.54 19.32 -23.75
C LYS A 205 8.95 19.63 -23.24
N TYR A 206 9.35 19.02 -22.13
CA TYR A 206 10.66 19.19 -21.55
C TYR A 206 11.80 18.75 -22.49
N LEU A 207 11.64 17.60 -23.16
CA LEU A 207 12.62 17.09 -24.14
C LEU A 207 12.77 18.03 -25.34
N GLU A 208 11.67 18.59 -25.85
CA GLU A 208 11.71 19.57 -26.96
C GLU A 208 12.36 20.89 -26.54
N GLU A 209 12.15 21.35 -25.31
CA GLU A 209 12.84 22.53 -24.77
C GLU A 209 14.35 22.32 -24.63
N LEU A 210 14.77 21.14 -24.15
CA LEU A 210 16.19 20.77 -24.10
C LEU A 210 16.82 20.77 -25.50
N LYS A 211 16.14 20.20 -26.49
CA LYS A 211 16.58 20.19 -27.88
C LYS A 211 16.74 21.61 -28.43
N ARG A 212 15.78 22.51 -28.16
CA ARG A 212 15.83 23.92 -28.59
C ARG A 212 17.00 24.67 -27.94
N LYS A 213 17.25 24.49 -26.64
CA LYS A 213 18.38 25.12 -25.93
C LYS A 213 19.74 24.73 -26.53
N VAL A 214 19.90 23.46 -26.93
CA VAL A 214 21.11 22.95 -27.59
C VAL A 214 21.30 23.55 -28.99
N SER A 215 20.22 23.77 -29.75
CA SER A 215 20.30 24.39 -31.07
C SER A 215 20.72 25.87 -31.01
N VAL A 216 20.33 26.60 -29.97
CA VAL A 216 20.69 28.03 -29.78
C VAL A 216 22.16 28.20 -29.39
N SER A 217 22.78 27.23 -28.72
CA SER A 217 24.19 27.29 -28.30
C SER A 217 25.21 26.97 -29.41
N HIS A 218 24.81 26.98 -30.70
CA HIS A 218 25.69 26.89 -31.89
C HIS A 218 26.68 25.68 -31.94
N SER A 219 26.36 24.57 -31.28
CA SER A 219 27.11 23.31 -31.47
C SER A 219 26.24 22.10 -31.16
N PRO A 220 25.50 21.55 -32.16
CA PRO A 220 24.92 20.22 -32.03
C PRO A 220 26.05 19.21 -31.90
N SER A 221 26.40 18.86 -30.66
CA SER A 221 27.45 17.90 -30.39
C SER A 221 27.05 16.52 -30.94
N LYS A 222 28.02 15.75 -31.44
CA LYS A 222 27.82 14.33 -31.81
C LYS A 222 27.10 13.55 -30.70
N VAL A 223 27.35 13.93 -29.44
CA VAL A 223 26.72 13.37 -28.25
C VAL A 223 25.21 13.62 -28.21
N ASN A 224 24.75 14.83 -28.52
CA ASN A 224 23.31 15.15 -28.50
C ASN A 224 22.55 14.41 -29.61
N ASN A 225 23.16 14.24 -30.78
CA ASN A 225 22.58 13.40 -31.85
C ASN A 225 22.48 11.93 -31.44
N LEU A 226 23.50 11.41 -30.73
CA LEU A 226 23.45 10.05 -30.18
C LEU A 226 22.37 9.90 -29.11
N ARG A 227 22.22 10.88 -28.20
CA ARG A 227 21.13 10.90 -27.20
C ARG A 227 19.75 10.84 -27.87
N GLN A 228 19.53 11.62 -28.93
CA GLN A 228 18.27 11.60 -29.67
C GLN A 228 18.02 10.23 -30.31
N LYS A 229 19.03 9.62 -30.95
CA LYS A 229 18.92 8.27 -31.53
C LYS A 229 18.56 7.21 -30.48
N VAL A 230 19.17 7.30 -29.30
CA VAL A 230 18.90 6.40 -28.17
C VAL A 230 17.46 6.57 -27.67
N LEU A 231 17.00 7.81 -27.52
CA LEU A 231 15.62 8.12 -27.15
C LEU A 231 14.63 7.56 -28.18
N ASP A 232 14.81 7.88 -29.46
CA ASP A 232 13.92 7.45 -30.55
C ASP A 232 13.86 5.93 -30.65
N PHE A 233 15.00 5.26 -30.51
CA PHE A 233 15.08 3.80 -30.51
C PHE A 233 14.30 3.21 -29.33
N SER A 234 14.53 3.73 -28.12
CA SER A 234 13.87 3.23 -26.90
C SER A 234 12.35 3.37 -26.99
N ARG A 235 11.83 4.53 -27.41
CA ARG A 235 10.38 4.76 -27.53
C ARG A 235 9.71 3.80 -28.53
N LYS A 236 10.39 3.46 -29.63
CA LYS A 236 9.88 2.46 -30.60
C LYS A 236 9.73 1.06 -30.00
N GLN A 237 10.49 0.72 -28.96
CA GLN A 237 10.37 -0.57 -28.27
C GLN A 237 9.18 -0.62 -27.30
N ALA A 238 8.54 0.51 -26.99
CA ALA A 238 7.48 0.59 -25.99
C ALA A 238 6.23 -0.24 -26.33
N LEU A 239 6.05 -0.61 -27.60
CA LEU A 239 4.94 -1.45 -28.08
C LEU A 239 5.22 -2.97 -27.99
N LEU A 240 6.45 -3.36 -27.63
CA LEU A 240 6.77 -4.78 -27.43
C LEU A 240 5.97 -5.35 -26.25
N PRO A 241 5.64 -6.66 -26.24
CA PRO A 241 4.94 -7.29 -25.13
C PRO A 241 5.62 -7.01 -23.78
N SER A 242 4.82 -6.84 -22.73
CA SER A 242 5.34 -6.60 -21.38
C SER A 242 6.31 -7.69 -20.95
N GLY A 243 7.44 -7.27 -20.39
CA GLY A 243 8.55 -8.16 -20.05
C GLY A 243 9.73 -7.40 -19.48
N VAL A 244 10.90 -8.03 -19.53
CA VAL A 244 12.15 -7.45 -19.03
C VAL A 244 12.92 -6.82 -20.18
N PHE A 245 13.29 -5.55 -20.01
CA PHE A 245 14.05 -4.78 -21.00
C PHE A 245 15.36 -4.28 -20.39
N SER A 246 16.39 -4.15 -21.22
CA SER A 246 17.69 -3.59 -20.81
C SER A 246 18.05 -2.40 -21.68
N LEU A 247 18.49 -1.31 -21.06
CA LEU A 247 18.99 -0.10 -21.72
C LEU A 247 20.48 0.06 -21.45
N THR A 248 21.31 -0.50 -22.34
CA THR A 248 22.78 -0.42 -22.24
C THR A 248 23.29 0.83 -22.93
N VAL A 249 23.52 1.90 -22.16
CA VAL A 249 23.99 3.19 -22.65
C VAL A 249 25.09 3.72 -21.72
N PRO A 250 26.21 4.27 -22.24
CA PRO A 250 27.28 4.81 -21.40
C PRO A 250 26.81 6.00 -20.54
N THR A 251 27.60 6.35 -19.54
CA THR A 251 27.34 7.54 -18.70
C THR A 251 27.25 8.79 -19.57
N GLY A 252 26.32 9.69 -19.23
CA GLY A 252 26.04 10.87 -20.04
C GLY A 252 25.21 10.60 -21.31
N GLY A 253 24.85 9.35 -21.65
CA GLY A 253 24.06 9.04 -22.84
C GLY A 253 22.54 9.25 -22.72
N GLY A 254 22.06 9.93 -21.66
CA GLY A 254 20.63 10.29 -21.53
C GLY A 254 19.73 9.20 -20.95
N LYS A 255 20.28 8.26 -20.17
CA LYS A 255 19.55 7.13 -19.58
C LYS A 255 18.29 7.54 -18.80
N THR A 256 18.39 8.52 -17.90
CA THR A 256 17.28 8.91 -17.00
C THR A 256 16.01 9.34 -17.74
N LEU A 257 16.13 10.26 -18.69
CA LEU A 257 14.94 10.72 -19.45
C LEU A 257 14.49 9.69 -20.47
N THR A 258 15.42 8.93 -21.06
CA THR A 258 15.09 7.88 -22.03
C THR A 258 14.33 6.73 -21.38
N SER A 259 14.77 6.27 -20.21
CA SER A 259 14.08 5.20 -19.47
C SER A 259 12.69 5.64 -19.01
N MET A 260 12.53 6.89 -18.56
CA MET A 260 11.22 7.45 -18.21
C MET A 260 10.30 7.58 -19.44
N ALA A 261 10.82 8.02 -20.59
CA ALA A 261 10.06 8.10 -21.83
C ALA A 261 9.55 6.72 -22.26
N PHE A 262 10.44 5.72 -22.29
CA PHE A 262 10.05 4.34 -22.55
C PHE A 262 9.00 3.83 -21.55
N ALA A 263 9.22 4.05 -20.25
CA ALA A 263 8.32 3.58 -19.20
C ALA A 263 6.92 4.20 -19.32
N LEU A 264 6.81 5.50 -19.63
CA LEU A 264 5.53 6.18 -19.86
C LEU A 264 4.83 5.65 -21.11
N ASP A 265 5.55 5.57 -22.23
CA ASP A 265 5.00 5.07 -23.49
C ASP A 265 4.51 3.61 -23.35
N HIS A 266 5.31 2.75 -22.70
CA HIS A 266 4.98 1.34 -22.48
C HIS A 266 3.81 1.20 -21.50
N ALA A 267 3.82 1.95 -20.39
CA ALA A 267 2.71 1.93 -19.44
C ALA A 267 1.39 2.36 -20.08
N ILE A 268 1.41 3.37 -20.96
CA ILE A 268 0.22 3.80 -21.69
C ILE A 268 -0.24 2.73 -22.68
N ALA A 269 0.68 2.19 -23.50
CA ALA A 269 0.37 1.18 -24.52
C ALA A 269 -0.24 -0.10 -23.91
N HIS A 270 0.24 -0.51 -22.73
CA HIS A 270 -0.18 -1.72 -22.04
C HIS A 270 -1.18 -1.47 -20.90
N LYS A 271 -1.72 -0.24 -20.78
CA LYS A 271 -2.71 0.15 -19.75
C LYS A 271 -2.22 -0.11 -18.31
N LEU A 272 -0.92 0.01 -18.07
CA LEU A 272 -0.34 -0.05 -16.73
C LEU A 272 -0.68 1.23 -15.96
N ARG A 273 -0.64 1.14 -14.63
CA ARG A 273 -1.19 2.19 -13.75
C ARG A 273 -0.15 3.15 -13.19
N ARG A 274 1.08 2.68 -12.99
CA ARG A 274 2.12 3.37 -12.23
C ARG A 274 3.50 3.00 -12.75
N ILE A 275 4.44 3.90 -12.58
CA ILE A 275 5.86 3.67 -12.80
C ILE A 275 6.53 3.71 -11.43
N ILE A 276 7.31 2.67 -11.11
CA ILE A 276 8.14 2.62 -9.91
C ILE A 276 9.59 2.72 -10.40
N TYR A 277 10.28 3.79 -10.02
CA TYR A 277 11.65 4.05 -10.44
C TYR A 277 12.62 3.68 -9.31
N VAL A 278 13.32 2.56 -9.46
CA VAL A 278 14.23 2.01 -8.44
C VAL A 278 15.68 2.27 -8.85
N ILE A 279 16.46 2.89 -7.96
CA ILE A 279 17.86 3.23 -8.21
C ILE A 279 18.70 2.85 -6.99
N PRO A 280 19.90 2.30 -7.17
CA PRO A 280 20.84 2.13 -6.06
C PRO A 280 21.39 3.50 -5.60
N PHE A 281 21.55 3.68 -4.30
CA PHE A 281 22.07 4.88 -3.61
C PHE A 281 21.14 6.09 -3.51
N THR A 282 21.01 6.61 -2.28
CA THR A 282 20.21 7.81 -1.94
C THR A 282 20.59 9.02 -2.78
N SER A 283 21.88 9.30 -2.97
CA SER A 283 22.34 10.48 -3.73
C SER A 283 21.90 10.46 -5.20
N ILE A 284 21.83 9.29 -5.82
CA ILE A 284 21.36 9.14 -7.21
C ILE A 284 19.83 9.22 -7.26
N ILE A 285 19.14 8.72 -6.22
CA ILE A 285 17.69 8.89 -6.07
C ILE A 285 17.35 10.38 -6.03
N GLU A 286 17.99 11.16 -5.14
CA GLU A 286 17.75 12.60 -5.00
C GLU A 286 17.99 13.36 -6.31
N GLN A 287 19.08 13.05 -7.02
CA GLN A 287 19.39 13.66 -8.31
C GLN A 287 18.32 13.35 -9.37
N ASN A 288 17.92 12.08 -9.51
CA ASN A 288 16.91 11.69 -10.49
C ASN A 288 15.51 12.21 -10.10
N ALA A 289 15.17 12.21 -8.81
CA ALA A 289 13.92 12.76 -8.30
C ALA A 289 13.83 14.25 -8.63
N ASN A 290 14.91 15.02 -8.42
CA ASN A 290 14.96 16.43 -8.80
C ASN A 290 14.80 16.66 -10.31
N VAL A 291 15.42 15.82 -11.15
CA VAL A 291 15.18 15.86 -12.59
C VAL A 291 13.70 15.64 -12.91
N PHE A 292 13.05 14.66 -12.29
CA PHE A 292 11.63 14.40 -12.54
C PHE A 292 10.71 15.48 -11.97
N ARG A 293 11.04 16.08 -10.82
CA ARG A 293 10.31 17.23 -10.26
C ARG A 293 10.35 18.41 -11.23
N GLU A 294 11.50 18.72 -11.80
CA GLU A 294 11.62 19.76 -12.82
C GLU A 294 10.81 19.43 -14.09
N VAL A 295 10.83 18.17 -14.55
CA VAL A 295 10.03 17.72 -15.70
C VAL A 295 8.53 17.87 -15.44
N PHE A 296 8.05 17.53 -14.24
CA PHE A 296 6.63 17.46 -13.92
C PHE A 296 6.10 18.66 -13.12
N LYS A 297 6.90 19.71 -12.97
CA LYS A 297 6.61 20.88 -12.12
C LYS A 297 5.24 21.51 -12.39
N GLU A 298 4.84 21.60 -13.66
CA GLU A 298 3.54 22.18 -14.07
C GLU A 298 2.33 21.32 -13.65
N LEU A 299 2.55 20.09 -13.21
CA LEU A 299 1.50 19.15 -12.79
C LEU A 299 1.31 19.09 -11.27
N GLY A 300 2.16 19.79 -10.50
CA GLY A 300 2.12 19.88 -9.04
C GLY A 300 3.33 19.23 -8.35
N GLU A 301 3.50 19.55 -7.07
CA GLU A 301 4.65 19.10 -6.26
C GLU A 301 4.55 17.63 -5.83
N ASP A 302 3.33 17.09 -5.66
CA ASP A 302 3.06 15.73 -5.18
C ASP A 302 3.16 14.62 -6.27
N ILE A 303 3.72 14.94 -7.44
CA ILE A 303 3.80 13.98 -8.57
C ILE A 303 4.94 12.98 -8.39
N VAL A 304 6.07 13.44 -7.84
CA VAL A 304 7.25 12.60 -7.60
C VAL A 304 7.30 12.27 -6.12
N LEU A 305 6.87 11.06 -5.77
CA LEU A 305 6.97 10.53 -4.42
C LEU A 305 8.33 9.83 -4.28
N GLU A 306 9.19 10.42 -3.47
CA GLU A 306 10.52 9.91 -3.17
C GLU A 306 10.49 9.09 -1.88
N HIS A 307 11.11 7.90 -1.90
CA HIS A 307 11.24 7.05 -0.72
C HIS A 307 12.67 6.53 -0.60
N HIS A 308 13.28 6.74 0.56
CA HIS A 308 14.62 6.28 0.87
C HIS A 308 14.54 5.14 1.88
N SER A 309 14.85 3.92 1.44
CA SER A 309 14.84 2.74 2.31
C SER A 309 15.99 2.71 3.33
N ALA A 310 16.87 3.71 3.36
CA ALA A 310 17.90 3.88 4.39
C ALA A 310 17.31 4.37 5.73
N PHE A 311 16.17 3.81 6.11
CA PHE A 311 15.48 4.09 7.36
C PHE A 311 16.15 3.26 8.46
N ASP A 312 16.82 3.96 9.38
CA ASP A 312 17.38 3.37 10.59
C ASP A 312 16.30 3.44 11.69
N ASP A 313 15.66 2.30 11.96
CA ASP A 313 14.59 2.16 12.98
C ASP A 313 15.02 2.65 14.38
N LYS A 314 16.33 2.78 14.63
CA LYS A 314 16.87 3.22 15.92
C LYS A 314 16.73 4.72 16.20
N LYS A 315 16.30 5.55 15.24
CA LYS A 315 16.25 7.02 15.40
C LYS A 315 14.90 7.61 15.82
N PHE A 316 13.87 6.79 16.02
CA PHE A 316 12.56 7.28 16.47
C PHE A 316 12.09 6.55 17.73
N ASP A 317 12.78 6.81 18.84
CA ASP A 317 12.19 6.66 20.16
C ASP A 317 11.60 8.02 20.55
N GLY A 318 10.30 8.19 20.36
CA GLY A 318 9.56 9.39 20.79
C GLY A 318 8.93 10.23 19.66
N ARG A 319 7.59 10.12 19.58
CA ARG A 319 6.62 11.17 19.21
C ARG A 319 7.08 12.22 18.19
N GLU A 320 6.96 11.91 16.90
CA GLU A 320 6.54 12.88 15.88
C GLU A 320 6.18 12.14 14.58
N GLU A 321 4.87 12.01 14.33
CA GLU A 321 4.33 11.49 13.07
C GLU A 321 4.42 12.61 12.01
N THR A 322 5.47 12.58 11.21
CA THR A 322 5.60 13.47 10.06
C THR A 322 4.61 13.05 8.96
N LYS A 323 3.93 14.03 8.33
CA LYS A 323 2.92 13.82 7.27
C LYS A 323 3.39 12.94 6.10
N ASP A 324 4.69 12.82 5.88
CA ASP A 324 5.26 11.96 4.84
C ASP A 324 5.29 10.46 5.22
N LYS A 325 5.40 10.10 6.52
CA LYS A 325 5.24 8.71 6.98
C LYS A 325 3.84 8.17 6.66
N LEU A 326 2.80 8.99 6.80
CA LEU A 326 1.41 8.61 6.54
C LEU A 326 1.12 8.42 5.03
N LYS A 327 1.85 9.09 4.15
CA LYS A 327 1.75 8.89 2.69
C LYS A 327 2.54 7.67 2.19
N LEU A 328 3.57 7.24 2.93
CA LEU A 328 4.56 6.24 2.52
C LEU A 328 4.46 4.90 3.26
N GLN A 329 3.71 4.81 4.35
CA GLN A 329 3.52 3.58 5.14
C GLN A 329 3.09 2.33 4.34
N PRO A 330 2.27 2.40 3.26
CA PRO A 330 1.95 1.23 2.44
C PRO A 330 3.18 0.55 1.81
N PHE A 331 4.31 1.26 1.70
CA PHE A 331 5.58 0.77 1.15
C PHE A 331 6.59 0.30 2.21
N GLN A 332 6.31 0.50 3.50
CA GLN A 332 7.20 0.11 4.61
C GLN A 332 6.94 -1.32 5.13
N GLY A 333 5.92 -2.00 4.60
CA GLY A 333 5.62 -3.39 4.92
C GLY A 333 6.54 -4.37 4.19
N GLY A 334 7.80 -4.53 4.64
CA GLY A 334 8.66 -5.61 4.18
C GLY A 334 10.15 -5.33 4.19
N SER A 335 10.72 -4.93 5.33
CA SER A 335 12.14 -5.19 5.60
C SER A 335 12.31 -6.70 5.81
N VAL A 336 12.49 -7.44 4.70
CA VAL A 336 13.17 -8.73 4.76
C VAL A 336 14.65 -8.38 4.71
N THR A 337 15.29 -8.35 5.89
CA THR A 337 16.72 -8.56 6.01
C THR A 337 17.02 -9.93 5.40
N THR A 338 17.77 -9.94 4.29
CA THR A 338 18.47 -11.15 3.83
C THR A 338 19.59 -11.51 4.78
#